data_AF-A0A7R9LEK0-F1
#
_entry.id   AF-A0A7R9LEK0-F1
#
_cell.length_a   1.000
_cell.length_b   1.000
_cell.length_c   1.000
_cell.angle_alpha   90.00
_cell.angle_beta   90.00
_cell.angle_gamma   90.00
#
_symmetry.space_group_name_H-M   'P 1'
#
loop_
_entity.id
_entity.type
_entity.pdbx_description
1 polymer ?
#
loop_
_entity_poly.entity_id
_entity_poly.type
_entity_poly.pdbx_seq_one_letter_code
_entity_poly.pdbx_strand_id
1 'polypeptide(L)'
;MYGYNKVADNTFVNLTPLLTGYYLEDIWNETISKTDYSNRGYNTLLMEDAPDIATFNYLKIGFNEPPTDYYLRPFSLAIEKDVHNDCYQDKPEIEIDSK
;
A
#
# COMPACT_ATOMS: atom_id res chain seq x y z
N MET A 1 19.95 4.75 22.16
CA MET A 1 18.73 4.31 21.44
C MET A 1 18.78 4.93 20.05
N TYR A 2 19.05 4.14 19.01
CA TYR A 2 18.97 4.61 17.62
C TYR A 2 17.63 4.11 17.07
N GLY A 3 16.55 4.77 17.49
CA GLY A 3 15.21 4.54 16.95
C GLY A 3 14.96 5.39 15.71
N TYR A 4 13.86 5.11 15.01
CA TYR A 4 13.39 5.98 13.92
C TYR A 4 12.84 7.29 14.48
N ASN A 5 13.15 8.41 13.83
CA ASN A 5 12.62 9.71 14.19
C ASN A 5 11.23 9.90 13.56
N LYS A 6 10.24 10.18 14.41
CA LYS A 6 8.92 10.62 13.95
C LYS A 6 9.06 12.03 13.37
N VAL A 7 8.58 12.23 12.14
CA VAL A 7 8.57 13.52 11.45
C VAL A 7 7.43 14.40 11.96
N ALA A 8 6.22 13.84 12.04
CA ALA A 8 5.03 14.55 12.52
C ALA A 8 3.94 13.56 12.95
N ASP A 9 2.74 14.00 13.31
CA ASP A 9 1.82 13.17 14.09
C ASP A 9 1.14 12.01 13.37
N ASN A 10 0.89 12.13 12.07
CA ASN A 10 0.11 11.14 11.32
C ASN A 10 0.99 10.08 10.62
N THR A 11 0.40 8.96 10.26
CA THR A 11 1.12 7.86 9.58
C THR A 11 1.65 8.29 8.21
N PHE A 12 0.84 9.02 7.44
CA PHE A 12 1.16 9.43 6.08
C PHE A 12 2.47 10.25 5.99
N VAL A 13 2.64 11.27 6.84
CA VAL A 13 3.85 12.11 6.86
C VAL A 13 5.08 11.41 7.43
N ASN A 14 4.91 10.31 8.18
CA ASN A 14 6.02 9.52 8.67
C ASN A 14 6.47 8.46 7.67
N LEU A 15 5.53 7.83 6.96
CA LEU A 15 5.84 6.79 5.96
C LEU A 15 6.30 7.37 4.63
N THR A 16 5.82 8.56 4.25
CA THR A 16 6.23 9.24 3.02
C THR A 16 7.77 9.38 2.92
N PRO A 17 8.47 10.07 3.84
CA PRO A 17 9.92 10.21 3.79
C PRO A 17 10.65 8.89 4.01
N LEU A 18 10.07 7.95 4.75
CA LEU A 18 10.64 6.61 4.91
C LEU A 18 10.71 5.84 3.59
N LEU A 19 9.66 5.93 2.77
CA LEU A 19 9.52 5.15 1.55
C LEU A 19 10.13 5.84 0.33
N THR A 20 10.08 7.18 0.27
CA THR A 20 10.50 7.95 -0.90
C THR A 20 11.84 8.65 -0.70
N GLY A 21 12.27 8.86 0.55
CA GLY A 21 13.43 9.71 0.87
C GLY A 21 13.16 11.21 0.84
N TYR A 22 11.91 11.63 0.58
CA TYR A 22 11.52 13.04 0.48
C TYR A 22 10.49 13.43 1.53
N TYR A 23 10.58 14.65 2.06
CA TYR A 23 9.53 15.17 2.93
C TYR A 23 8.27 15.49 2.12
N LEU A 24 7.12 15.57 2.79
CA LEU A 24 5.85 15.80 2.11
C LEU A 24 5.83 17.15 1.38
N GLU A 25 6.48 18.15 1.96
CA GLU A 25 6.60 19.50 1.42
C GLU A 25 7.36 19.52 0.09
N ASP A 26 8.29 18.59 -0.11
CA ASP A 26 9.13 18.50 -1.30
C ASP A 26 8.37 17.91 -2.51
N ILE A 27 7.35 17.10 -2.24
CA ILE A 27 6.67 16.26 -3.25
C ILE A 27 5.22 16.65 -3.48
N TRP A 28 4.71 17.67 -2.77
CA TRP A 28 3.29 18.05 -2.80
C TRP A 28 2.78 18.37 -4.22
N ASN A 29 3.66 18.90 -5.08
CA ASN A 29 3.35 19.28 -6.45
C ASN A 29 4.16 18.49 -7.50
N GLU A 30 4.95 17.51 -7.09
CA GLU A 30 5.85 16.80 -8.00
C GLU A 30 5.42 15.33 -8.20
N THR A 31 5.66 14.81 -9.39
CA THR A 31 5.59 13.37 -9.62
C THR A 31 6.86 12.77 -9.05
N ILE A 32 6.76 12.13 -7.88
CA ILE A 32 7.88 11.46 -7.25
C ILE A 32 8.43 10.42 -8.24
N SER A 33 9.73 10.50 -8.52
CA SER A 33 10.42 9.40 -9.19
C SER A 33 10.34 8.19 -8.28
N LYS A 34 9.38 7.30 -8.57
CA LYS A 34 9.12 6.07 -7.85
C LYS A 34 10.46 5.35 -7.68
N THR A 35 10.89 5.07 -6.45
CA THR A 35 12.01 4.17 -6.22
C THR A 35 11.66 2.84 -6.85
N ASP A 36 12.35 2.55 -7.95
CA ASP A 36 11.95 1.53 -8.88
C ASP A 36 12.51 0.16 -8.47
N TYR A 37 12.07 -0.30 -7.31
CA TYR A 37 12.45 -1.62 -6.79
C TYR A 37 11.96 -2.74 -7.72
N SER A 38 10.76 -2.58 -8.28
CA SER A 38 10.18 -3.53 -9.23
C SER A 38 11.03 -3.68 -10.50
N ASN A 39 11.42 -2.59 -11.19
CA ASN A 39 12.26 -2.71 -12.40
C ASN A 39 13.70 -3.17 -12.10
N ARG A 40 14.11 -3.18 -10.83
CA ARG A 40 15.38 -3.78 -10.38
C ARG A 40 15.25 -5.27 -10.03
N GLY A 41 14.10 -5.87 -10.25
CA GLY A 41 13.84 -7.30 -10.05
C GLY A 41 13.40 -7.68 -8.63
N TYR A 42 13.02 -6.72 -7.80
CA TYR A 42 12.44 -7.00 -6.47
C TYR A 42 10.92 -7.07 -6.55
N ASN A 43 10.33 -8.08 -5.94
CA ASN A 43 8.88 -8.10 -5.73
C ASN A 43 8.49 -7.06 -4.68
N THR A 44 7.56 -6.18 -5.02
CA THR A 44 7.07 -5.12 -4.14
C THR A 44 5.62 -5.38 -3.73
N LEU A 45 5.30 -5.15 -2.45
CA LEU A 45 3.99 -5.38 -1.87
C LEU A 45 3.59 -4.20 -0.98
N LEU A 46 2.37 -3.71 -1.15
CA LEU A 46 1.71 -2.78 -0.23
C LEU A 46 0.39 -3.40 0.24
N MET A 47 0.31 -3.66 1.54
CA MET A 47 -0.79 -4.35 2.19
C MET A 47 -1.11 -3.64 3.49
N GLU A 48 -2.36 -3.18 3.61
CA GLU A 48 -2.90 -2.58 4.84
C GLU A 48 -4.18 -3.35 5.21
N ASP A 49 -4.43 -3.47 6.51
CA ASP A 49 -5.55 -4.22 7.09
C ASP A 49 -6.87 -3.45 7.10
N ALA A 50 -6.81 -2.11 7.12
CA ALA A 50 -7.98 -1.24 7.12
C ALA A 50 -8.04 -0.34 5.85
N PRO A 51 -8.65 -0.81 4.73
CA PRO A 51 -8.63 -0.10 3.46
C PRO A 51 -9.37 1.26 3.45
N ASP A 52 -10.32 1.48 4.38
CA ASP A 52 -11.06 2.74 4.53
C ASP A 52 -10.23 3.86 5.17
N ILE A 53 -9.27 3.52 6.03
CA ILE A 53 -8.34 4.46 6.68
C ILE A 53 -6.89 4.22 6.27
N ALA A 54 -6.69 3.51 5.14
CA ALA A 54 -5.39 3.20 4.58
C ALA A 54 -4.54 4.47 4.39
N THR A 55 -3.23 4.36 4.68
CA THR A 55 -2.29 5.48 4.81
C THR A 55 -2.36 6.48 3.65
N PHE A 56 -2.51 5.97 2.43
CA PHE A 56 -2.48 6.77 1.21
C PHE A 56 -3.88 7.08 0.65
N ASN A 57 -4.93 6.52 1.24
CA ASN A 57 -6.33 6.65 0.78
C ASN A 57 -7.22 7.41 1.76
N TYR A 58 -6.85 7.53 3.03
CA TYR A 58 -7.65 8.28 3.99
C TYR A 58 -7.74 9.77 3.61
N LEU A 59 -8.97 10.25 3.37
CA LEU A 59 -9.28 11.60 2.88
C LEU A 59 -8.59 11.98 1.55
N LYS A 60 -8.14 10.99 0.79
CA LYS A 60 -7.42 11.15 -0.48
C LYS A 60 -7.98 10.18 -1.53
N ILE A 61 -7.77 10.51 -2.80
CA ILE A 61 -8.16 9.62 -3.91
C ILE A 61 -7.28 8.36 -3.93
N GLY A 62 -6.03 8.45 -3.44
CA GLY A 62 -5.06 7.38 -3.46
C GLY A 62 -4.21 7.38 -4.73
N PHE A 63 -3.86 6.19 -5.20
CA PHE A 63 -3.00 6.00 -6.37
C PHE A 63 -3.82 5.82 -7.65
N ASN A 64 -3.40 6.48 -8.74
CA ASN A 64 -4.01 6.27 -10.07
C ASN A 64 -3.70 4.88 -10.63
N GLU A 65 -2.47 4.41 -10.42
CA GLU A 65 -1.97 3.09 -10.82
C GLU A 65 -1.42 2.36 -9.57
N PRO A 66 -1.40 1.02 -9.53
CA PRO A 66 -0.85 0.28 -8.40
C PRO A 66 0.56 0.74 -8.00
N PRO A 67 0.78 1.10 -6.72
CA PRO A 67 2.08 1.61 -6.26
C PRO A 67 3.14 0.50 -6.15
N THR A 68 2.74 -0.76 -6.18
CA THR A 68 3.59 -1.95 -6.02
C THR A 68 3.09 -3.08 -6.91
N ASP A 69 3.91 -4.11 -7.14
CA ASP A 69 3.55 -5.29 -7.96
C ASP A 69 2.32 -6.00 -7.39
N TYR A 70 2.26 -6.08 -6.07
CA TYR A 70 1.12 -6.59 -5.34
C TYR A 70 0.51 -5.47 -4.51
N TYR A 71 -0.74 -5.10 -4.79
CA TYR A 71 -1.46 -4.05 -4.06
C TYR A 71 -2.78 -4.62 -3.53
N LEU A 72 -2.84 -4.88 -2.22
CA LEU A 72 -3.96 -5.63 -1.63
C LEU A 72 -5.27 -4.83 -1.59
N ARG A 73 -5.23 -3.50 -1.58
CA ARG A 73 -6.39 -2.68 -1.24
C ARG A 73 -7.69 -3.02 -2.01
N PRO A 74 -7.67 -3.28 -3.34
CA PRO A 74 -8.88 -3.70 -4.06
C PRO A 74 -9.51 -4.97 -3.50
N PHE A 75 -8.69 -5.94 -3.11
CA PHE A 75 -9.12 -7.18 -2.48
C PHE A 75 -9.69 -6.93 -1.08
N SER A 76 -9.00 -6.14 -0.24
CA SER A 76 -9.51 -5.80 1.10
C SER A 76 -10.87 -5.11 1.03
N LEU A 77 -11.06 -4.17 0.10
CA LEU A 77 -12.35 -3.52 -0.12
C LEU A 77 -13.45 -4.47 -0.58
N ALA A 78 -13.10 -5.50 -1.35
CA ALA A 78 -14.06 -6.48 -1.81
C ALA A 78 -14.53 -7.37 -0.66
N ILE A 79 -13.59 -7.79 0.22
CA ILE A 79 -13.90 -8.54 1.44
C ILE A 79 -14.76 -7.73 2.39
N GLU A 80 -14.43 -6.47 2.67
CA GLU A 80 -15.20 -5.65 3.61
C GLU A 80 -16.63 -5.37 3.15
N LYS A 81 -16.90 -5.45 1.84
CA LYS A 81 -18.27 -5.38 1.30
C LYS A 81 -19.03 -6.70 1.44
N ASP A 82 -18.32 -7.82 1.49
CA ASP A 82 -18.87 -9.16 1.49
C ASP A 82 -18.88 -9.77 2.91
N VAL A 83 -19.48 -9.03 3.86
CA VAL A 83 -19.56 -9.38 5.30
C VAL A 83 -20.48 -10.58 5.57
N HIS A 84 -20.86 -11.33 4.54
CA HIS A 84 -21.74 -12.48 4.63
C HIS A 84 -20.96 -13.77 4.32
N ASN A 85 -20.30 -14.26 5.38
CA ASN A 85 -19.69 -15.59 5.59
C ASN A 85 -18.18 -15.51 5.83
N ASP A 86 -17.69 -16.40 6.68
CA ASP A 86 -16.29 -16.53 7.11
C ASP A 86 -15.29 -16.81 5.95
N CYS A 87 -15.75 -16.84 4.70
CA CYS A 87 -14.99 -17.10 3.49
C CYS A 87 -15.38 -16.11 2.37
N TYR A 88 -14.39 -15.44 1.79
CA TYR A 88 -14.54 -14.70 0.54
C TYR A 88 -14.18 -15.62 -0.63
N GLN A 89 -15.18 -16.08 -1.37
CA GLN A 89 -15.07 -17.11 -2.42
C GLN A 89 -14.40 -18.41 -1.94
N ASP A 90 -15.20 -19.43 -1.69
CA ASP A 90 -14.83 -20.73 -1.09
C ASP A 90 -13.79 -21.55 -1.90
N LYS A 91 -13.31 -21.03 -3.03
CA LYS A 91 -12.47 -21.72 -3.99
C LYS A 91 -11.24 -20.86 -4.33
N PRO A 92 -10.01 -21.29 -3.99
CA PRO A 92 -8.82 -20.61 -4.48
C PRO A 92 -8.80 -20.65 -6.02
N GLU A 93 -8.79 -19.48 -6.66
CA GLU A 93 -8.68 -19.36 -8.13
C GLU A 93 -7.25 -19.61 -8.65
N ILE A 94 -6.28 -19.69 -7.74
CA ILE A 94 -4.90 -20.04 -8.06
C ILE A 94 -4.75 -21.56 -7.95
N GLU A 95 -4.67 -22.23 -9.10
CA GLU A 95 -4.13 -23.59 -9.16
C GLU A 95 -2.65 -23.53 -8.79
N ILE A 96 -2.30 -24.03 -7.60
CA ILE A 96 -0.90 -24.24 -7.25
C ILE A 96 -0.43 -25.41 -8.09
N ASP A 97 0.29 -25.08 -9.16
CA ASP A 97 0.92 -26.06 -10.03
C ASP A 97 1.92 -26.87 -9.19
N SER A 98 1.49 -28.07 -8.78
CA SER A 98 2.27 -28.97 -7.96
C SER A 98 3.24 -29.70 -8.89
N LYS A 99 4.51 -29.31 -8.82
CA LYS A 99 5.60 -30.10 -9.40
C LYS A 99 5.72 -31.46 -8.72
#